data_AF-A0A6C0BGW1-F1
#
_entry.id   AF-A0A6C0BGW1-F1
#
_cell.length_a   1.000
_cell.length_b   1.000
_cell.length_c   1.000
_cell.angle_alpha   90.00
_cell.angle_beta   90.00
_cell.angle_gamma   90.00
#
_symmetry.space_group_name_H-M   'P 1'
#
loop_
_entity.id
_entity.type
_entity.pdbx_description
1 polymer ?
#
loop_
_entity_poly.entity_id
_entity_poly.type
_entity_poly.pdbx_seq_one_letter_code
_entity_poly.pdbx_strand_id
1 'polypeptide(L)'
;MNEKTAFNIYLILYIVISVFITVRFTYKLYGGGEAITAFFFFVGATAIFVIYGLRWFSGDNSLLSNAPVSWPPVMNTCPDYLTYYNLTKNGKKYDMCIDLIGVSRNGGITKFPAGADPSGLNDRYFFSLETRSADPEKRRAELCQNAMTAGLTWEGITNGESCITPDGRPSGASTVTTNCPTK
;
A
#
# COMPACT_ATOMS: atom_id res chain seq x y z
N MET A 1 4.17 -35.97 21.50
CA MET A 1 3.99 -34.61 22.05
C MET A 1 5.38 -34.03 22.25
N ASN A 2 5.81 -33.12 21.39
CA ASN A 2 7.03 -32.32 21.56
C ASN A 2 6.90 -31.12 20.62
N GLU A 3 6.01 -30.21 21.00
CA GLU A 3 5.91 -28.89 20.38
C GLU A 3 7.12 -28.09 20.85
N LYS A 4 8.16 -28.06 20.03
CA LYS A 4 9.27 -27.13 20.23
C LYS A 4 8.71 -25.75 19.93
N THR A 5 8.29 -25.02 20.96
CA THR A 5 8.15 -23.56 20.89
C THR A 5 9.43 -23.02 20.30
N ALA A 6 9.37 -22.55 19.05
CA ALA A 6 10.51 -21.95 18.37
C ALA A 6 10.95 -20.74 19.20
N PHE A 7 12.12 -20.85 19.83
CA PHE A 7 12.66 -19.85 20.72
C PHE A 7 12.99 -18.59 19.91
N ASN A 8 12.22 -17.51 20.10
CA ASN A 8 12.45 -16.25 19.39
C ASN A 8 13.65 -15.53 20.00
N ILE A 9 14.86 -15.88 19.53
CA ILE A 9 16.12 -15.33 20.03
C ILE A 9 16.20 -13.80 19.92
N TYR A 10 15.54 -13.22 18.92
CA TYR A 10 15.48 -11.77 18.71
C TYR A 10 14.63 -11.07 19.78
N LEU A 11 13.52 -11.68 20.21
CA LEU A 11 12.71 -11.17 21.32
C LEU A 11 13.48 -11.18 22.63
N ILE A 12 14.26 -12.24 22.89
CA ILE A 12 15.04 -12.35 24.12
C ILE A 12 16.15 -11.30 24.15
N LEU A 13 16.87 -11.14 23.04
CA LEU A 13 17.88 -10.11 22.88
C LEU A 13 17.27 -8.71 23.07
N TYR A 14 16.08 -8.47 22.52
CA TYR A 14 15.33 -7.22 22.71
C TYR A 14 15.01 -6.94 24.19
N ILE A 15 14.51 -7.94 24.93
CA ILE A 15 14.18 -7.80 26.36
C ILE A 15 15.44 -7.46 27.17
N VAL A 16 16.54 -8.20 26.94
CA VAL A 16 17.81 -7.98 27.67
C VAL A 16 18.34 -6.57 27.44
N ILE A 17 18.36 -6.10 26.18
CA ILE A 17 18.82 -4.75 25.84
C ILE A 17 17.90 -3.69 26.44
N SER A 18 16.58 -3.88 26.36
CA SER A 18 15.59 -2.92 26.88
C SER A 18 15.72 -2.73 28.40
N VAL A 19 15.89 -3.83 29.14
CA VAL A 19 16.13 -3.79 30.60
C VAL A 19 17.45 -3.10 30.89
N PHE A 20 18.52 -3.45 30.17
CA PHE A 20 19.83 -2.85 30.37
C PHE A 20 19.82 -1.32 30.17
N ILE A 21 19.22 -0.85 29.08
CA ILE A 21 19.10 0.59 28.79
C ILE A 21 18.28 1.29 29.88
N THR A 22 17.11 0.75 30.21
CA THR A 22 16.19 1.36 31.19
C THR A 22 16.84 1.48 32.55
N VAL A 23 17.46 0.41 33.07
CA VAL A 23 18.12 0.41 34.38
C VAL A 23 19.34 1.31 34.38
N ARG A 24 20.19 1.26 33.35
CA ARG A 24 21.43 2.06 33.30
C ARG A 24 21.15 3.56 33.28
N PHE A 25 20.19 3.99 32.47
CA PHE A 25 19.81 5.41 32.41
C PHE A 25 19.08 5.87 33.69
N THR A 26 18.19 5.04 34.23
CA THR A 26 17.51 5.36 35.51
C THR A 26 18.51 5.51 36.65
N TYR A 27 19.50 4.62 36.75
CA TYR A 27 20.55 4.71 37.78
C TYR A 27 21.41 5.97 37.62
N LYS A 28 21.72 6.36 36.39
CA LYS A 28 22.48 7.59 36.11
C LYS A 28 21.69 8.84 36.55
N LEU A 29 20.40 8.89 36.27
CA LEU A 29 19.52 10.02 36.65
C LEU A 29 19.33 10.07 38.17
N TYR A 30 19.12 8.91 38.81
CA TYR A 30 18.96 8.82 40.25
C TYR A 30 20.24 9.23 40.99
N GLY A 31 21.41 8.78 40.52
CA GLY A 31 22.70 9.18 41.07
C GLY A 31 23.02 10.67 40.89
N GLY A 32 22.35 11.35 39.95
CA GLY A 32 22.43 12.80 39.76
C GLY A 32 21.53 13.62 40.70
N GLY A 33 20.78 12.98 41.60
CA GLY A 33 19.86 13.64 42.52
C GLY A 33 18.48 13.95 41.93
N GLU A 34 18.22 13.58 40.67
CA GLU A 34 16.97 13.83 39.97
C GLU A 34 15.99 12.65 40.11
N ALA A 35 15.57 12.34 41.34
CA ALA A 35 14.73 11.16 41.62
C ALA A 35 13.37 11.21 40.88
N ILE A 36 12.77 12.40 40.76
CA ILE A 36 11.48 12.59 40.08
C ILE A 36 11.63 12.31 38.57
N THR A 37 12.68 12.85 37.93
CA THR A 37 13.00 12.60 36.53
C THR A 37 13.28 11.13 36.27
N ALA A 38 14.05 10.49 37.15
CA ALA A 38 14.37 9.06 37.06
C ALA A 38 13.10 8.18 37.10
N PHE A 39 12.13 8.53 37.95
CA PHE A 39 10.85 7.81 38.03
C PHE A 39 10.05 7.92 36.72
N PHE A 40 9.86 9.14 36.20
CA PHE A 40 9.14 9.32 34.94
C PHE A 40 9.84 8.65 33.76
N PHE A 41 11.19 8.72 33.72
CA PHE A 41 11.97 8.02 32.72
C PHE A 41 11.77 6.50 32.79
N PHE A 42 11.84 5.91 33.99
CA PHE A 42 11.66 4.47 34.17
C PHE A 42 10.29 3.99 33.67
N VAL A 43 9.21 4.67 34.07
CA VAL A 43 7.85 4.33 33.65
C VAL A 43 7.67 4.53 32.16
N GLY A 44 8.09 5.68 31.61
CA GLY A 44 7.94 6.01 30.19
C GLY A 44 8.75 5.10 29.28
N ALA A 45 10.02 4.85 29.60
CA ALA A 45 10.88 3.95 28.82
C ALA A 45 10.34 2.52 28.83
N THR A 46 9.88 2.03 29.99
CA THR A 46 9.27 0.70 30.09
C THR A 46 8.01 0.59 29.22
N ALA A 47 7.13 1.59 29.27
CA ALA A 47 5.92 1.60 28.44
C ALA A 47 6.23 1.59 26.94
N ILE A 48 7.21 2.39 26.50
CA ILE A 48 7.65 2.43 25.10
C ILE A 48 8.20 1.07 24.66
N PHE A 49 9.12 0.47 25.43
CA PHE A 49 9.69 -0.84 25.08
C PHE A 49 8.63 -1.96 25.09
N VAL A 50 7.63 -1.88 25.96
CA VAL A 50 6.51 -2.84 25.94
C VAL A 50 5.67 -2.67 24.67
N ILE A 51 5.25 -1.44 24.34
CA ILE A 51 4.41 -1.18 23.15
C ILE A 51 5.14 -1.61 21.88
N TYR A 52 6.40 -1.21 21.73
CA TYR A 52 7.19 -1.55 20.56
C TYR A 52 7.59 -3.03 20.53
N GLY A 53 7.86 -3.64 21.69
CA GLY A 53 8.07 -5.09 21.79
C GLY A 53 6.84 -5.86 21.30
N LEU A 54 5.64 -5.47 21.73
CA LEU A 54 4.40 -6.04 21.24
C LEU A 54 4.21 -5.77 19.74
N ARG A 55 4.52 -4.57 19.26
CA ARG A 55 4.39 -4.19 17.85
C ARG A 55 5.25 -5.04 16.90
N TRP A 56 6.47 -5.40 17.32
CA TRP A 56 7.43 -6.14 16.49
C TRP A 56 7.42 -7.66 16.70
N PHE A 57 7.03 -8.13 17.89
CA PHE A 57 7.13 -9.55 18.25
C PHE A 57 5.80 -10.22 18.59
N SER A 58 4.67 -9.50 18.55
CA SER A 58 3.35 -10.16 18.68
C SER A 58 2.96 -10.89 17.40
N GLY A 59 2.35 -12.07 17.55
CA GLY A 59 1.82 -12.84 16.42
C GLY A 59 0.60 -12.17 15.75
N ASP A 60 0.19 -12.73 14.61
CA ASP A 60 -0.74 -12.15 13.62
C ASP A 60 -2.14 -11.72 14.14
N ASN A 61 -2.47 -11.96 15.41
CA ASN A 61 -3.77 -11.64 16.04
C ASN A 61 -3.67 -10.65 17.22
N SER A 62 -2.58 -9.89 17.35
CA SER A 62 -2.45 -8.89 18.42
C SER A 62 -3.01 -7.53 18.00
N LEU A 63 -3.69 -6.84 18.93
CA LEU A 63 -4.26 -5.50 18.73
C LEU A 63 -3.23 -4.46 18.25
N LEU A 64 -1.94 -4.75 18.42
CA LEU A 64 -0.80 -3.92 18.03
C LEU A 64 0.06 -4.54 16.91
N SER A 65 -0.20 -5.78 16.45
CA SER A 65 0.61 -6.44 15.40
C SER A 65 0.15 -6.16 13.99
N ASN A 66 -1.02 -5.52 13.81
CA ASN A 66 -1.38 -4.97 12.52
C ASN A 66 -0.29 -3.97 12.15
N ALA A 67 0.65 -4.39 11.29
CA ALA A 67 1.54 -3.47 10.65
C ALA A 67 0.68 -2.34 10.09
N PRO A 68 1.03 -1.06 10.31
CA PRO A 68 0.42 0.00 9.53
C PRO A 68 0.74 -0.42 8.11
N VAL A 69 -0.34 -0.77 7.42
CA VAL A 69 -0.39 -1.12 6.02
C VAL A 69 0.63 -0.21 5.32
N SER A 70 1.60 -0.80 4.61
CA SER A 70 2.71 -0.10 3.94
C SER A 70 2.27 1.27 3.45
N TRP A 71 2.65 2.34 4.15
CA TRP A 71 2.10 3.65 3.82
C TRP A 71 2.80 4.24 2.60
N PRO A 72 2.04 4.66 1.56
CA PRO A 72 0.58 4.64 1.47
C PRO A 72 0.06 3.41 0.69
N PRO A 73 -0.93 2.65 1.20
CA PRO A 73 -1.52 1.53 0.47
C PRO A 73 -2.97 1.81 0.07
N VAL A 74 -3.30 3.06 -0.31
CA VAL A 74 -4.63 3.41 -0.82
C VAL A 74 -4.64 4.54 -1.87
N MET A 75 -3.50 5.11 -2.27
CA MET A 75 -3.45 6.17 -3.29
C MET A 75 -3.15 5.67 -4.72
N ASN A 76 -3.06 4.35 -4.95
CA ASN A 76 -2.78 3.75 -6.27
C ASN A 76 -3.72 2.60 -6.63
N THR A 77 -4.96 2.59 -6.10
CA THR A 77 -5.95 1.59 -6.49
C THR A 77 -6.48 1.84 -7.91
N CYS A 78 -6.53 3.09 -8.32
CA CYS A 78 -6.98 3.52 -9.64
C CYS A 78 -5.86 4.24 -10.41
N PRO A 79 -5.95 4.30 -11.74
CA PRO A 79 -5.12 5.18 -12.55
C PRO A 79 -5.20 6.64 -12.07
N ASP A 80 -4.17 7.43 -12.38
CA ASP A 80 -4.02 8.78 -11.88
C ASP A 80 -5.26 9.62 -12.22
N TYR A 81 -5.77 10.36 -11.22
CA TYR A 81 -6.97 11.21 -11.31
C TYR A 81 -8.31 10.48 -11.48
N LEU A 82 -8.33 9.14 -11.54
CA LEU A 82 -9.58 8.37 -11.47
C LEU A 82 -9.98 8.12 -10.02
N THR A 83 -11.28 8.05 -9.79
CA THR A 83 -11.86 7.79 -8.47
C THR A 83 -12.36 6.35 -8.39
N TYR A 84 -12.01 5.66 -7.31
CA TYR A 84 -12.51 4.31 -7.06
C TYR A 84 -14.04 4.31 -6.90
N TYR A 85 -14.68 3.33 -7.51
CA TYR A 85 -16.12 3.15 -7.50
C TYR A 85 -16.47 1.66 -7.42
N ASN A 86 -17.30 1.28 -6.44
CA ASN A 86 -17.80 -0.09 -6.32
C ASN A 86 -19.16 -0.18 -7.02
N LEU A 87 -19.18 -0.77 -8.22
CA LEU A 87 -20.40 -0.96 -9.00
C LEU A 87 -21.10 -2.25 -8.58
N THR A 88 -22.36 -2.16 -8.18
CA THR A 88 -23.19 -3.36 -7.95
C THR A 88 -24.06 -3.61 -9.18
N LYS A 89 -23.76 -4.67 -9.95
CA LYS A 89 -24.52 -5.08 -11.14
C LYS A 89 -25.00 -6.51 -10.94
N ASN A 90 -26.31 -6.75 -11.05
CA ASN A 90 -26.92 -8.07 -10.86
C ASN A 90 -26.54 -8.76 -9.53
N GLY A 91 -26.43 -7.99 -8.44
CA GLY A 91 -26.09 -8.50 -7.11
C GLY A 91 -24.60 -8.85 -6.91
N LYS A 92 -23.75 -8.66 -7.92
CA LYS A 92 -22.29 -8.78 -7.81
C LYS A 92 -21.65 -7.40 -7.71
N LYS A 93 -20.66 -7.28 -6.81
CA LYS A 93 -19.86 -6.07 -6.63
C LYS A 93 -18.64 -6.16 -7.54
N TYR A 94 -18.37 -5.07 -8.26
CA TYR A 94 -17.24 -4.91 -9.15
C TYR A 94 -16.42 -3.71 -8.71
N ASP A 95 -15.11 -3.91 -8.58
CA ASP A 95 -14.16 -2.86 -8.26
C ASP A 95 -13.74 -2.17 -9.55
N MET A 96 -14.17 -0.92 -9.69
CA MET A 96 -13.95 -0.12 -10.89
C MET A 96 -13.43 1.26 -10.54
N CYS A 97 -12.96 2.00 -11.54
CA CYS A 97 -12.57 3.39 -11.41
C CYS A 97 -13.33 4.25 -12.43
N ILE A 98 -13.75 5.43 -12.01
CA ILE A 98 -14.48 6.39 -12.85
C ILE A 98 -13.66 7.65 -13.04
N ASP A 99 -13.79 8.26 -14.21
CA ASP A 99 -13.13 9.51 -14.54
C ASP A 99 -14.08 10.70 -14.33
N LEU A 100 -13.89 11.46 -13.25
CA LEU A 100 -14.72 12.63 -12.95
C LEU A 100 -14.28 13.90 -13.70
N ILE A 101 -13.09 13.90 -14.30
CA ILE A 101 -12.45 15.10 -14.85
C ILE A 101 -12.42 15.04 -16.38
N GLY A 102 -12.10 13.89 -16.95
CA GLY A 102 -11.89 13.66 -18.38
C GLY A 102 -10.40 13.64 -18.75
N VAL A 103 -9.60 12.82 -18.08
CA VAL A 103 -8.14 12.75 -18.24
C VAL A 103 -7.66 11.74 -19.29
N SER A 104 -8.54 10.85 -19.77
CA SER A 104 -8.20 9.89 -20.82
C SER A 104 -7.76 10.59 -22.12
N ARG A 105 -6.51 10.37 -22.54
CA ARG A 105 -5.93 11.05 -23.70
C ARG A 105 -6.46 10.57 -25.05
N ASN A 106 -6.97 9.35 -25.12
CA ASN A 106 -7.41 8.70 -26.35
C ASN A 106 -8.92 8.41 -26.38
N GLY A 107 -9.66 8.88 -25.39
CA GLY A 107 -11.10 8.62 -25.26
C GLY A 107 -11.45 7.18 -24.87
N GLY A 108 -10.46 6.40 -24.39
CA GLY A 108 -10.68 5.05 -23.91
C GLY A 108 -11.61 4.97 -22.69
N ILE A 109 -11.68 6.07 -21.92
CA ILE A 109 -12.72 6.28 -20.90
C ILE A 109 -13.37 7.63 -21.10
N THR A 110 -14.69 7.66 -21.01
CA THR A 110 -15.45 8.91 -21.05
C THR A 110 -15.64 9.48 -19.66
N LYS A 111 -15.60 10.82 -19.54
CA LYS A 111 -15.94 11.52 -18.30
C LYS A 111 -17.30 11.07 -17.78
N PHE A 112 -17.34 10.71 -16.50
CA PHE A 112 -18.54 10.25 -15.82
C PHE A 112 -19.58 11.39 -15.74
N PRO A 113 -20.82 11.15 -16.18
CA PRO A 113 -21.87 12.17 -16.15
C PRO A 113 -22.32 12.46 -14.71
N ALA A 114 -22.34 13.74 -14.33
CA ALA A 114 -22.75 14.17 -13.00
C ALA A 114 -24.22 13.83 -12.73
N GLY A 115 -24.50 13.16 -11.62
CA GLY A 115 -25.86 12.80 -11.20
C GLY A 115 -26.52 11.65 -11.96
N ALA A 116 -25.78 10.95 -12.82
CA ALA A 116 -26.31 9.77 -13.51
C ALA A 116 -26.32 8.53 -12.60
N ASP A 117 -27.31 7.65 -12.81
CA ASP A 117 -27.35 6.34 -12.17
C ASP A 117 -26.31 5.39 -12.80
N PRO A 118 -25.30 4.95 -12.05
CA PRO A 118 -24.24 4.08 -12.56
C PRO A 118 -24.71 2.70 -13.01
N SER A 119 -25.84 2.20 -12.50
CA SER A 119 -26.34 0.87 -12.84
C SER A 119 -26.85 0.76 -14.29
N GLY A 120 -27.24 1.88 -14.89
CA GLY A 120 -27.70 1.98 -16.28
C GLY A 120 -26.65 2.52 -17.26
N LEU A 121 -25.44 2.82 -16.78
CA LEU A 121 -24.38 3.39 -17.63
C LEU A 121 -23.61 2.32 -18.40
N ASN A 122 -23.15 2.70 -19.58
CA ASN A 122 -22.31 1.85 -20.42
C ASN A 122 -20.92 1.66 -19.82
N ASP A 123 -20.27 0.54 -20.13
CA ASP A 123 -18.93 0.20 -19.62
C ASP A 123 -17.83 1.22 -19.99
N ARG A 124 -18.08 2.10 -20.99
CA ARG A 124 -17.18 3.18 -21.43
C ARG A 124 -16.83 4.22 -20.35
N TYR A 125 -17.61 4.30 -19.28
CA TYR A 125 -17.39 5.24 -18.17
C TYR A 125 -16.56 4.63 -17.04
N PHE A 126 -16.25 3.34 -17.14
CA PHE A 126 -15.65 2.57 -16.07
C PHE A 126 -14.35 1.93 -16.54
N PHE A 127 -13.31 2.03 -15.71
CA PHE A 127 -12.11 1.23 -15.80
C PHE A 127 -12.22 0.04 -14.85
N SER A 128 -12.06 -1.19 -15.35
CA SER A 128 -12.09 -2.38 -14.49
C SER A 128 -10.74 -2.64 -13.84
N LEU A 129 -10.75 -2.96 -12.54
CA LEU A 129 -9.56 -3.40 -11.80
C LEU A 129 -9.39 -4.93 -11.75
N GLU A 130 -10.33 -5.66 -12.34
CA GLU A 130 -10.30 -7.12 -12.39
C GLU A 130 -9.21 -7.60 -13.35
N THR A 131 -8.41 -8.56 -12.90
CA THR A 131 -7.37 -9.21 -13.71
C THR A 131 -7.57 -10.72 -13.73
N ARG A 132 -7.10 -11.38 -14.79
CA ARG A 132 -7.25 -12.83 -14.96
C ARG A 132 -6.27 -13.62 -14.10
N SER A 133 -5.16 -13.00 -13.69
CA SER A 133 -4.12 -13.63 -12.90
C SER A 133 -4.11 -13.14 -11.45
N ALA A 134 -3.85 -14.06 -10.53
CA ALA A 134 -3.57 -13.77 -9.12
C ALA A 134 -2.09 -13.46 -8.86
N ASP A 135 -1.21 -13.71 -9.83
CA ASP A 135 0.21 -13.41 -9.77
C ASP A 135 0.44 -11.89 -9.85
N PRO A 136 1.10 -11.26 -8.86
CA PRO A 136 1.26 -9.80 -8.80
C PRO A 136 1.97 -9.21 -10.02
N GLU A 137 2.91 -9.93 -10.64
CA GLU A 137 3.63 -9.40 -11.80
C GLU A 137 2.77 -9.40 -13.06
N LYS A 138 2.04 -10.49 -13.29
CA LYS A 138 1.12 -10.63 -14.43
C LYS A 138 -0.08 -9.70 -14.28
N ARG A 139 -0.59 -9.54 -13.06
CA ARG A 139 -1.63 -8.57 -12.73
C ARG A 139 -1.19 -7.15 -13.07
N ARG A 140 0.02 -6.74 -12.65
CA ARG A 140 0.58 -5.42 -12.97
C ARG A 140 0.76 -5.23 -14.48
N ALA A 141 1.23 -6.25 -15.19
CA ALA A 141 1.38 -6.18 -16.65
C ALA A 141 0.04 -6.02 -17.38
N GLU A 142 -1.00 -6.75 -16.95
CA GLU A 142 -2.36 -6.63 -17.48
C GLU A 142 -2.95 -5.24 -17.22
N LEU A 143 -2.83 -4.73 -16.00
CA LEU A 143 -3.27 -3.38 -15.63
C LEU A 143 -2.53 -2.29 -16.39
N CYS A 144 -1.21 -2.45 -16.60
CA CYS A 144 -0.43 -1.52 -17.42
C CYS A 144 -0.96 -1.46 -18.85
N GLN A 145 -1.17 -2.62 -19.49
CA GLN A 145 -1.67 -2.65 -20.86
C GLN A 145 -3.06 -2.05 -20.96
N ASN A 146 -3.93 -2.34 -20.00
CA ASN A 146 -5.28 -1.78 -19.95
C ASN A 146 -5.26 -0.25 -19.76
N ALA A 147 -4.42 0.26 -18.86
CA ALA A 147 -4.29 1.69 -18.62
C ALA A 147 -3.71 2.46 -19.83
N MET A 148 -2.67 1.92 -20.48
CA MET A 148 -2.12 2.52 -21.71
C MET A 148 -3.16 2.50 -22.85
N THR A 149 -3.91 1.40 -22.99
CA THR A 149 -4.99 1.30 -23.99
C THR A 149 -6.11 2.30 -23.69
N ALA A 150 -6.35 2.63 -22.42
CA ALA A 150 -7.30 3.65 -22.00
C ALA A 150 -6.74 5.09 -22.02
N GLY A 151 -5.46 5.27 -22.40
CA GLY A 151 -4.80 6.57 -22.46
C GLY A 151 -4.62 7.22 -21.08
N LEU A 152 -4.42 6.39 -20.05
CA LEU A 152 -4.27 6.80 -18.65
C LEU A 152 -2.82 6.62 -18.19
N THR A 153 -2.45 7.41 -17.20
CA THR A 153 -1.22 7.21 -16.42
C THR A 153 -1.59 6.56 -15.09
N TRP A 154 -0.66 5.82 -14.50
CA TRP A 154 -0.85 5.18 -13.21
C TRP A 154 0.48 5.06 -12.50
N GLU A 155 0.65 5.81 -11.41
CA GLU A 155 1.85 5.78 -10.59
C GLU A 155 2.22 4.33 -10.22
N GLY A 156 3.48 3.95 -10.50
CA GLY A 156 4.01 2.61 -10.23
C GLY A 156 3.56 1.52 -11.20
N ILE A 157 2.69 1.81 -12.18
CA ILE A 157 2.25 0.84 -13.20
C ILE A 157 2.57 1.31 -14.63
N THR A 158 2.23 2.54 -15.01
CA THR A 158 2.51 3.10 -16.34
C THR A 158 2.62 4.62 -16.34
N ASN A 159 3.52 5.16 -17.16
CA ASN A 159 3.58 6.60 -17.46
C ASN A 159 2.67 7.00 -18.65
N GLY A 160 1.84 6.09 -19.15
CA GLY A 160 1.00 6.28 -20.34
C GLY A 160 1.67 5.94 -21.67
N GLU A 161 2.98 5.63 -21.66
CA GLU A 161 3.75 5.24 -22.85
C GLU A 161 4.45 3.88 -22.67
N SER A 162 4.79 3.53 -21.43
CA SER A 162 5.49 2.31 -21.07
C SER A 162 5.06 1.82 -19.68
N CYS A 163 5.26 0.52 -19.41
CA CYS A 163 5.04 -0.03 -18.08
C CYS A 163 6.21 0.31 -17.15
N ILE A 164 5.93 0.47 -15.87
CA ILE A 164 6.94 0.69 -14.83
C ILE A 164 7.27 -0.64 -14.15
N THR A 165 8.55 -0.96 -14.05
CA THR A 165 9.07 -2.13 -13.33
C THR A 165 8.96 -1.91 -11.81
N PRO A 166 9.02 -2.97 -10.99
CA PRO A 166 9.02 -2.82 -9.52
C PRO A 166 10.08 -1.86 -8.99
N ASP A 167 11.21 -1.72 -9.71
CA ASP A 167 12.31 -0.82 -9.35
C ASP A 167 12.07 0.65 -9.76
N GLY A 168 10.87 0.99 -10.22
CA GLY A 168 10.48 2.35 -10.61
C GLY A 168 11.05 2.81 -11.95
N ARG A 169 11.57 1.89 -12.77
CA ARG A 169 12.12 2.21 -14.10
C ARG A 169 11.11 1.86 -15.19
N PRO A 170 11.08 2.59 -16.32
CA PRO A 170 10.32 2.13 -17.47
C PRO A 170 10.88 0.78 -17.95
N SER A 171 10.01 -0.23 -17.98
CA SER A 171 10.25 -1.49 -18.67
C SER A 171 10.50 -1.16 -20.13
N GLY A 172 11.69 -1.51 -20.62
CA GLY A 172 12.14 -1.20 -21.97
C GLY A 172 11.04 -1.47 -23.01
N ALA A 173 10.92 -0.51 -23.94
CA ALA A 173 9.93 -0.47 -25.00
C ALA A 173 9.64 -1.86 -25.57
N SER A 174 8.39 -2.29 -25.46
CA SER A 174 7.86 -3.15 -26.52
C SER A 174 7.96 -2.32 -27.80
N THR A 175 8.79 -2.77 -28.72
CA THR A 175 8.90 -2.28 -30.10
C THR A 175 7.52 -2.38 -30.75
N VAL A 176 6.70 -1.35 -30.55
CA VAL A 176 5.60 -1.05 -31.44
C VAL A 176 6.26 -0.33 -32.62
N THR A 177 6.71 -1.10 -33.60
CA THR A 177 6.96 -0.57 -34.95
C THR A 177 5.64 -0.06 -35.49
N THR A 178 5.32 1.20 -35.23
CA THR A 178 4.31 1.92 -35.99
C THR A 178 4.98 3.17 -36.53
N ASN A 179 5.35 3.08 -37.81
CA ASN A 179 5.76 4.20 -38.63
C ASN A 179 4.83 5.39 -38.36
N CYS A 180 5.36 6.46 -37.79
CA CYS A 180 4.66 7.74 -37.72
C CYS A 180 4.62 8.33 -39.13
N PRO A 181 3.45 8.60 -39.75
CA PRO A 181 3.39 9.47 -40.90
C PRO A 181 3.56 10.91 -40.41
N THR A 182 4.52 11.60 -41.01
CA THR A 182 4.69 13.05 -40.88
C THR A 182 3.44 13.77 -41.38
N LYS A 183 3.02 14.81 -40.66
CA LYS A 183 2.21 15.88 -41.19
C LYS A 183 2.85 17.22 -40.85
#